data_AF-A0A088B2Z9-F1
#
_entry.id   AF-A0A088B2Z9-F1
#
_cell.length_a   1.000
_cell.length_b   1.000
_cell.length_c   1.000
_cell.angle_alpha   90.00
_cell.angle_beta   90.00
_cell.angle_gamma   90.00
#
_symmetry.space_group_name_H-M   'P 1'
#
loop_
_entity.id
_entity.type
_entity.pdbx_description
1 polymer ?
#
loop_
_entity_poly.entity_id
_entity_poly.type
_entity_poly.pdbx_seq_one_letter_code
_entity_poly.pdbx_strand_id
1 'polypeptide(L)'
;MWPVEAKILITPKALADYVADVVDQFLTCRYAPFSPSGAMLGYLLSGAPEDTLANIAKRLGVRYTETTPLDTERPHRSAWHARTVPADKAYPSPFRCHHLILGFHGLSRASAAASI
;
A
#
# COMPACT_ATOMS: atom_id res chain seq x y z
N MET A 1 10.53 -5.37 14.25
CA MET A 1 10.41 -5.86 12.85
C MET A 1 9.66 -4.81 12.04
N TRP A 2 10.14 -4.45 10.85
CA TRP A 2 9.52 -3.45 9.98
C TRP A 2 8.79 -4.17 8.83
N PRO A 3 7.45 -4.26 8.86
CA PRO A 3 6.71 -5.10 7.92
C PRO A 3 6.49 -4.45 6.56
N VAL A 4 6.42 -5.32 5.57
CA VAL A 4 6.14 -5.00 4.17
C VAL A 4 5.10 -5.99 3.67
N GLU A 5 4.04 -5.48 3.06
CA GLU A 5 2.99 -6.27 2.42
C GLU A 5 2.87 -5.85 0.95
N ALA A 6 2.45 -6.75 0.06
CA ALA A 6 2.39 -6.47 -1.36
C ALA A 6 1.14 -7.04 -2.02
N LYS A 7 0.56 -6.29 -2.96
CA LYS A 7 -0.59 -6.73 -3.78
C LYS A 7 -0.31 -6.57 -5.27
N ILE A 8 -0.94 -7.41 -6.07
CA ILE A 8 -1.02 -7.25 -7.52
C ILE A 8 -2.21 -6.33 -7.82
N LEU A 9 -1.96 -5.24 -8.56
CA LEU A 9 -2.96 -4.26 -8.95
C LEU A 9 -3.18 -4.38 -10.45
N ILE A 10 -4.37 -4.81 -10.86
CA ILE A 10 -4.69 -4.98 -12.29
C ILE A 10 -4.75 -3.64 -13.00
N THR A 11 -5.31 -2.63 -12.33
CA THR A 11 -5.45 -1.25 -12.83
C THR A 11 -5.29 -0.26 -11.67
N PRO A 12 -5.13 1.06 -11.93
CA PRO A 12 -5.02 2.06 -10.87
C PRO A 12 -6.23 2.17 -9.94
N LYS A 13 -7.37 1.56 -10.31
CA LYS A 13 -8.60 1.55 -9.51
C LYS A 13 -8.82 0.23 -8.76
N ALA A 14 -8.08 -0.83 -9.10
CA ALA A 14 -8.20 -2.16 -8.50
C ALA A 14 -7.47 -2.22 -7.15
N LEU A 15 -7.95 -1.44 -6.18
CA LEU A 15 -7.28 -1.17 -4.90
C LEU A 15 -7.99 -1.78 -3.69
N ALA A 16 -9.01 -2.62 -3.88
CA ALA A 16 -9.83 -3.13 -2.77
C ALA A 16 -8.99 -3.83 -1.70
N ASP A 17 -8.24 -4.87 -2.10
CA ASP A 17 -7.41 -5.65 -1.17
C ASP A 17 -6.23 -4.84 -0.62
N TYR A 18 -5.68 -3.94 -1.42
CA TYR A 18 -4.60 -3.04 -0.99
C TYR A 18 -5.08 -2.13 0.15
N VAL A 19 -6.26 -1.51 -0.02
CA VAL A 19 -6.85 -0.61 0.98
C VAL A 19 -7.30 -1.39 2.20
N ALA A 20 -7.88 -2.58 2.02
CA ALA A 20 -8.29 -3.45 3.11
C ALA A 20 -7.10 -3.79 4.01
N ASP A 21 -5.94 -4.15 3.46
CA ASP A 21 -4.77 -4.47 4.30
C ASP A 21 -4.20 -3.26 5.05
N VAL A 22 -4.26 -2.06 4.47
CA VAL A 22 -3.94 -0.85 5.22
C VAL A 22 -4.87 -0.71 6.41
N VAL A 23 -6.18 -0.70 6.17
CA VAL A 23 -7.19 -0.40 7.21
C VAL A 23 -7.29 -1.52 8.25
N ASP A 24 -7.41 -2.76 7.81
CA ASP A 24 -7.77 -3.89 8.66
C ASP A 24 -6.56 -4.55 9.31
N GLN A 25 -5.35 -4.36 8.75
CA GLN A 25 -4.12 -4.96 9.29
C GLN A 25 -3.18 -3.92 9.90
N PHE A 26 -2.78 -2.90 9.13
CA PHE A 26 -1.85 -1.89 9.65
C PHE A 26 -2.51 -0.97 10.69
N LEU A 27 -3.70 -0.44 10.40
CA LEU A 27 -4.35 0.53 11.29
C LEU A 27 -4.96 -0.10 12.54
N THR A 28 -5.13 -1.42 12.58
CA THR A 28 -5.55 -2.19 13.76
C THR A 28 -4.38 -2.75 14.57
N CYS A 29 -3.13 -2.39 14.20
CA CYS A 29 -1.90 -2.90 14.80
C CYS A 29 -1.68 -4.41 14.67
N ARG A 30 -2.48 -5.13 13.88
CA ARG A 30 -2.25 -6.55 13.59
C ARG A 30 -0.94 -6.74 12.83
N TYR A 31 -0.69 -5.86 11.87
CA TYR A 31 0.63 -5.68 11.27
C TYR A 31 1.37 -4.55 11.99
N ALA A 32 2.69 -4.71 12.12
CA ALA A 32 3.58 -3.70 12.71
C ALA A 32 3.26 -3.29 14.17
N PRO A 33 2.87 -4.18 15.10
CA PRO A 33 2.45 -3.78 16.46
C PRO A 33 3.53 -3.01 17.23
N PHE A 34 4.80 -3.25 16.95
CA PHE A 34 5.94 -2.62 17.65
C PHE A 34 6.74 -1.66 16.76
N SER A 35 6.25 -1.33 15.56
CA SER A 35 6.92 -0.43 14.63
C SER A 35 6.02 0.77 14.32
N PRO A 36 6.50 2.02 14.40
CA PRO A 36 5.73 3.20 14.02
C PRO A 36 5.60 3.35 12.50
N SER A 37 6.15 2.44 11.70
CA SER A 37 6.07 2.48 10.25
C SER A 37 6.13 1.09 9.59
N GLY A 38 5.73 1.05 8.32
CA GLY A 38 5.75 -0.12 7.44
C GLY A 38 5.52 0.28 6.00
N ALA A 39 5.44 -0.69 5.09
CA ALA A 39 5.19 -0.42 3.67
C ALA A 39 4.13 -1.32 3.04
N MET A 40 3.42 -0.75 2.09
CA MET A 40 2.50 -1.40 1.17
C MET A 40 2.99 -1.23 -0.27
N LEU A 41 3.29 -2.34 -0.92
CA LEU A 41 3.74 -2.41 -2.29
C LEU A 41 2.58 -2.78 -3.23
N GLY A 42 2.54 -2.14 -4.39
CA GLY A 42 1.61 -2.48 -5.47
C GLY A 42 2.36 -2.84 -6.73
N TYR A 43 2.20 -4.08 -7.22
CA TYR A 43 2.67 -4.49 -8.54
C TYR A 43 1.58 -4.16 -9.57
N LEU A 44 1.74 -3.06 -10.29
CA LEU A 44 0.74 -2.53 -11.22
C LEU A 44 0.92 -3.12 -12.63
N LEU A 45 -0.09 -3.83 -13.12
CA LEU A 45 -0.01 -4.48 -14.44
C LEU A 45 -0.37 -3.55 -15.61
N SER A 46 -1.22 -2.55 -15.37
CA SER A 46 -1.69 -1.62 -16.40
C SER A 46 -2.02 -0.24 -15.81
N GLY A 47 -1.85 0.82 -16.59
CA GLY A 47 -2.06 2.21 -16.18
C GLY A 47 -0.84 2.85 -15.53
N ALA A 48 -1.01 4.06 -14.96
CA ALA A 48 0.10 4.82 -14.37
C ALA A 48 0.22 4.60 -12.85
N PRO A 49 1.44 4.43 -12.31
CA PRO A 49 1.69 4.41 -10.87
C PRO A 49 1.20 5.65 -10.13
N GLU A 50 1.27 6.83 -10.76
CA GLU A 50 0.86 8.12 -10.20
C GLU A 50 -0.65 8.17 -9.97
N ASP A 51 -1.44 7.71 -10.96
CA ASP A 51 -2.89 7.57 -10.83
C ASP A 51 -3.26 6.60 -9.70
N THR A 52 -2.47 5.53 -9.56
CA THR A 52 -2.65 4.53 -8.51
C THR A 52 -2.43 5.15 -7.14
N LEU A 53 -1.34 5.90 -6.96
CA LEU A 53 -1.05 6.64 -5.73
C LEU A 53 -2.12 7.69 -5.43
N ALA A 54 -2.59 8.44 -6.44
CA ALA A 54 -3.67 9.41 -6.25
C ALA A 54 -4.97 8.74 -5.78
N ASN A 55 -5.32 7.58 -6.36
CA ASN A 55 -6.49 6.81 -5.96
C ASN A 55 -6.34 6.20 -4.56
N ILE A 56 -5.14 5.75 -4.17
CA ILE A 56 -4.85 5.28 -2.79
C ILE A 56 -5.10 6.41 -1.79
N ALA A 57 -4.52 7.60 -2.02
CA ALA A 57 -4.72 8.76 -1.15
C ALA A 57 -6.20 9.11 -1.01
N LYS A 58 -6.94 9.14 -2.13
CA LYS A 58 -8.38 9.40 -2.15
C LYS A 58 -9.18 8.35 -1.37
N ARG A 59 -8.87 7.07 -1.52
CA ARG A 59 -9.58 5.95 -0.88
C ARG A 59 -9.31 5.88 0.62
N LEU A 60 -8.09 6.19 1.04
CA LEU A 60 -7.70 6.22 2.45
C LEU A 60 -8.00 7.57 3.13
N GLY A 61 -8.42 8.58 2.38
CA GLY A 61 -8.71 9.91 2.92
C GLY A 61 -7.47 10.64 3.45
N VAL A 62 -6.29 10.35 2.90
CA VAL A 62 -5.02 10.91 3.37
C VAL A 62 -4.39 11.86 2.36
N ARG A 63 -3.47 12.69 2.85
CA ARG A 63 -2.54 13.45 2.02
C ARG A 63 -1.14 12.89 2.23
N TYR A 64 -0.38 12.77 1.15
CA TYR A 64 1.01 12.33 1.25
C TYR A 64 1.86 13.41 1.90
N THR A 65 2.81 12.97 2.72
CA THR A 65 3.72 13.82 3.49
C THR A 65 4.76 14.44 2.56
N GLU A 66 5.22 13.70 1.55
CA GLU A 66 6.15 14.19 0.54
C GLU A 66 5.38 14.78 -0.64
N THR A 67 5.68 16.03 -0.99
CA THR A 67 5.21 16.70 -2.22
C THR A 67 5.98 16.22 -3.45
N THR A 68 7.23 15.79 -3.28
CA THR A 68 8.12 15.31 -4.35
C THR A 68 8.72 13.96 -3.93
N PRO A 69 8.74 12.94 -4.79
CA PRO A 69 9.39 11.68 -4.46
C PRO A 69 10.88 11.93 -4.21
N LEU A 70 11.46 11.19 -3.25
CA LEU A 70 12.90 11.18 -3.00
C LEU A 70 13.70 10.71 -4.23
N ASP A 71 13.06 9.93 -5.10
CA ASP A 71 13.59 9.43 -6.35
C ASP A 71 12.46 9.48 -7.39
N THR A 72 12.60 10.30 -8.43
CA THR A 72 11.57 10.47 -9.48
C THR A 72 11.32 9.18 -10.26
N GLU A 73 12.26 8.24 -10.24
CA GLU A 73 12.10 6.93 -10.88
C GLU A 73 11.36 5.93 -10.00
N ARG A 74 11.11 6.27 -8.72
CA ARG A 74 10.36 5.43 -7.77
C ARG A 74 9.01 6.07 -7.46
N PRO A 75 7.89 5.48 -7.91
CA PRO A 75 6.54 5.92 -7.55
C PRO A 75 6.26 5.61 -6.08
N HIS A 76 6.85 6.40 -5.20
CA HIS A 76 6.82 6.26 -3.75
C HIS A 76 6.23 7.51 -3.11
N ARG A 77 5.34 7.30 -2.15
CA ARG A 77 4.83 8.33 -1.23
C ARG A 77 4.62 7.72 0.15
N SER A 78 4.53 8.54 1.18
CA SER A 78 4.11 8.06 2.50
C SER A 78 3.08 8.97 3.13
N ALA A 79 2.22 8.39 3.97
CA ALA A 79 1.20 9.12 4.71
C ALA A 79 1.24 8.70 6.19
N TRP A 80 0.87 9.63 7.06
CA TRP A 80 0.62 9.35 8.46
C TRP A 80 -0.84 8.94 8.65
N HIS A 81 -1.05 7.90 9.46
CA HIS A 81 -2.35 7.37 9.82
C HIS A 81 -2.49 7.28 11.33
N ALA A 82 -3.70 7.53 11.82
CA ALA A 82 -4.09 7.15 13.16
C ALA A 82 -4.35 5.64 13.22
N ARG A 83 -3.92 4.99 14.30
CA ARG A 83 -4.21 3.57 14.56
C ARG A 83 -5.26 3.42 15.67
N THR A 84 -6.09 2.41 15.52
CA THR A 84 -6.95 1.90 16.58
C THR A 84 -6.14 0.91 17.40
N VAL A 85 -5.49 1.41 18.46
CA VAL A 85 -4.68 0.59 19.37
C VAL A 85 -5.60 -0.11 20.37
N PRO A 86 -5.48 -1.44 20.60
CA PRO A 86 -6.25 -2.13 21.64
C PRO A 86 -5.97 -1.55 23.03
N ALA A 87 -7.00 -1.50 23.89
CA ALA A 87 -6.98 -0.74 25.15
C ALA A 87 -5.89 -1.18 26.16
N ASP A 88 -5.38 -2.40 26.05
CA ASP A 88 -4.35 -2.97 26.92
C ASP A 88 -2.94 -2.95 26.31
N LYS A 89 -2.76 -2.30 25.14
CA LYS A 89 -1.49 -2.29 24.40
C LYS A 89 -0.89 -0.89 24.30
N ALA A 90 0.43 -0.82 24.46
CA ALA A 90 1.21 0.41 24.28
C ALA A 90 1.88 0.46 22.89
N TYR A 91 1.11 0.22 21.83
CA TYR A 91 1.64 0.24 20.46
C TYR A 91 1.83 1.67 19.94
N PRO A 92 2.86 1.92 19.10
CA PRO A 92 3.16 3.26 18.63
C PRO A 92 2.08 3.79 17.68
N SER A 93 1.60 5.01 17.95
CA SER A 93 0.71 5.81 17.12
C SER A 93 1.19 7.26 17.18
N PRO A 94 1.34 7.99 16.06
CA PRO A 94 0.83 7.69 14.71
C PRO A 94 1.67 6.65 13.94
N PHE A 95 1.10 6.11 12.86
CA PHE A 95 1.75 5.16 11.95
C PHE A 95 2.09 5.79 10.61
N ARG A 96 3.32 5.62 10.13
CA ARG A 96 3.70 6.01 8.76
C ARG A 96 3.61 4.81 7.83
N CYS A 97 2.69 4.86 6.88
CA CYS A 97 2.62 3.87 5.81
C CYS A 97 3.33 4.40 4.57
N HIS A 98 4.32 3.66 4.08
CA HIS A 98 4.98 3.92 2.80
C HIS A 98 4.25 3.17 1.69
N HIS A 99 3.85 3.88 0.65
CA HIS A 99 3.17 3.36 -0.53
C HIS A 99 4.15 3.37 -1.70
N LEU A 100 4.50 2.20 -2.23
CA LEU A 100 5.38 2.06 -3.39
C LEU A 100 4.64 1.31 -4.50
N ILE A 101 4.53 1.90 -5.67
CA ILE A 101 3.91 1.27 -6.84
C ILE A 101 4.99 0.96 -7.87
N LEU A 102 5.07 -0.31 -8.26
CA LEU A 102 6.02 -0.82 -9.25
C LEU A 102 5.24 -1.21 -10.51
N GLY A 103 5.46 -0.50 -11.61
CA GLY A 103 4.86 -0.82 -12.90
C GLY A 103 5.51 -2.06 -13.52
N PHE A 104 4.70 -3.06 -13.85
CA PHE A 104 5.08 -4.25 -14.60
C PHE A 104 4.22 -4.35 -15.85
N HIS A 105 4.39 -3.36 -16.73
CA HIS A 105 3.66 -3.30 -18.00
C HIS A 105 4.06 -4.47 -18.91
N GLY A 106 3.08 -5.08 -19.56
CA GLY A 106 3.32 -6.19 -20.50
C GLY A 106 3.33 -7.59 -19.89
N LEU A 107 3.06 -7.73 -18.58
CA LEU A 107 2.79 -9.04 -17.99
C LEU A 107 1.39 -9.53 -18.36
N SER A 108 1.31 -10.72 -18.95
CA SER A 108 0.07 -11.47 -19.13
C SER A 108 0.01 -12.63 -18.14
N ARG A 109 -1.20 -12.97 -17.67
CA ARG A 109 -1.37 -14.24 -16.94
C ARG A 109 -1.13 -15.38 -17.92
N ALA A 110 -0.32 -16.36 -17.53
CA ALA A 110 -0.28 -17.61 -18.26
C ALA A 110 -1.70 -18.19 -18.29
N SER A 111 -2.24 -18.48 -19.48
CA SER A 111 -3.47 -19.26 -19.53
C SER A 111 -3.14 -20.64 -18.98
N ALA A 112 -3.86 -21.08 -17.95
CA ALA A 112 -3.83 -22.48 -17.58
C ALA A 112 -4.27 -23.26 -18.83
N ALA A 113 -3.36 -24.03 -19.43
CA ALA A 113 -3.75 -24.98 -20.44
C ALA A 113 -4.81 -25.87 -19.79
N ALA A 114 -6.02 -25.89 -20.34
CA ALA A 114 -7.05 -26.81 -19.90
C ALA A 114 -6.47 -28.22 -20.02
N SER A 115 -6.17 -28.84 -18.87
CA SER A 115 -5.82 -30.25 -18.84
C SER A 115 -7.08 -31.01 -19.26
N ILE A 116 -6.99 -31.66 -20.42
CA ILE A 116 -7.98 -32.61 -20.94
C ILE A 116 -7.78 -33.93 -20.19
#